data_AF-A0A7C4HR88-F1
#
_entry.id   AF-A0A7C4HR88-F1
#
_cell.length_a   1.000
_cell.length_b   1.000
_cell.length_c   1.000
_cell.angle_alpha   90.00
_cell.angle_beta   90.00
_cell.angle_gamma   90.00
#
_symmetry.space_group_name_H-M   'P 1'
#
loop_
_entity.id
_entity.type
_entity.pdbx_description
1 polymer ?
#
loop_
_entity_poly.entity_id
_entity_poly.type
_entity_poly.pdbx_seq_one_letter_code
_entity_poly.pdbx_strand_id
1 'polypeptide(L)'
;MIIESAFFRLPDYLRTVESPGELYESQLVFMFAVALYQELSSRGLFHLLPYIQLNKPYPRGGNRKADVYFRVPTKRLSPELLTRWCVAGVCEENWIEVEYYGGLGIMYGKRQRPIERSATRTKAANALKLLNSLLRLEYYAGEGCKYLLAVFDTKPDEYLPFKSMYVLKPIFEKPGVFNIKIPVDQVIRRRTAYRSMDKRILDELEKAEKASQRELSLDIIVYSIKPIQASGLVTPPPDYAEKSTVHYFYLMRLLEPPRSTAD
;
A
#
# COMPACT_ATOMS: atom_id res chain seq x y z
N MET A 1 -10.11 -9.65 10.91
CA MET A 1 -10.73 -9.04 9.71
C MET A 1 -10.14 -9.71 8.47
N ILE A 2 -10.87 -9.89 7.35
CA ILE A 2 -10.42 -10.75 6.22
C ILE A 2 -9.17 -10.20 5.51
N ILE A 3 -9.16 -8.91 5.19
CA ILE A 3 -8.07 -8.28 4.43
C ILE A 3 -6.79 -8.26 5.27
N GLU A 4 -6.92 -7.95 6.56
CA GLU A 4 -5.85 -8.00 7.54
C GLU A 4 -5.34 -9.43 7.74
N SER A 5 -6.22 -10.43 7.76
CA SER A 5 -5.82 -11.85 7.84
C SER A 5 -5.03 -12.28 6.61
N ALA A 6 -5.46 -11.86 5.41
CA ALA A 6 -4.74 -12.12 4.17
C ALA A 6 -3.35 -11.45 4.19
N PHE A 7 -3.25 -10.23 4.72
CA PHE A 7 -1.97 -9.54 4.92
C PHE A 7 -1.02 -10.35 5.80
N PHE A 8 -1.48 -10.88 6.95
CA PHE A 8 -0.62 -11.66 7.83
C PHE A 8 -0.14 -12.99 7.24
N ARG A 9 -0.76 -13.49 6.16
CA ARG A 9 -0.29 -14.68 5.41
C ARG A 9 0.65 -14.36 4.26
N LEU A 10 0.74 -13.10 3.84
CA LEU A 10 1.60 -12.67 2.73
C LEU A 10 3.07 -13.14 2.84
N PRO A 11 3.69 -13.14 4.05
CA PRO A 11 5.02 -13.71 4.27
C PRO A 11 5.23 -15.13 3.76
N ASP A 12 4.23 -15.99 3.93
CA ASP A 12 4.38 -17.42 3.60
C ASP A 12 4.48 -17.61 2.09
N TYR A 13 3.78 -16.80 1.29
CA TYR A 13 3.90 -16.81 -0.16
C TYR A 13 5.25 -16.27 -0.63
N LEU A 14 5.78 -15.24 0.04
CA LEU A 14 7.09 -14.69 -0.33
C LEU A 14 8.25 -15.66 -0.10
N ARG A 15 8.13 -16.56 0.88
CA ARG A 15 9.09 -17.67 1.06
C ARG A 15 9.07 -18.69 -0.08
N THR A 16 7.97 -18.76 -0.82
CA THR A 16 7.84 -19.67 -1.98
C THR A 16 8.32 -19.07 -3.29
N VAL A 17 8.66 -17.78 -3.31
CA VAL A 17 9.20 -17.12 -4.51
C VAL A 17 10.65 -17.54 -4.71
N GLU A 18 10.97 -18.05 -5.89
CA GLU A 18 12.31 -18.57 -6.23
C GLU A 18 13.41 -17.51 -6.08
N SER A 19 13.11 -16.27 -6.45
CA SER A 19 14.01 -15.12 -6.38
C SER A 19 13.33 -13.93 -5.70
N PRO A 20 13.29 -13.88 -4.35
CA PRO A 20 12.62 -12.80 -3.61
C PRO A 20 13.24 -11.42 -3.87
N GLY A 21 14.52 -11.37 -4.28
CA GLY A 21 15.20 -10.14 -4.68
C GLY A 21 14.68 -9.53 -5.97
N GLU A 22 14.02 -10.32 -6.83
CA GLU A 22 13.46 -9.92 -8.12
C GLU A 22 11.94 -9.75 -8.08
N LEU A 23 11.38 -9.53 -6.88
CA LEU A 23 9.95 -9.32 -6.75
C LEU A 23 9.50 -8.07 -7.52
N TYR A 24 8.52 -8.22 -8.39
CA TYR A 24 7.85 -7.10 -9.03
C TYR A 24 6.56 -6.74 -8.28
N GLU A 25 6.17 -5.47 -8.32
CA GLU A 25 4.92 -4.98 -7.73
C GLU A 25 3.69 -5.77 -8.22
N SER A 26 3.68 -6.15 -9.51
CA SER A 26 2.61 -7.00 -10.09
C SER A 26 2.54 -8.39 -9.48
N GLN A 27 3.67 -9.00 -9.11
CA GLN A 27 3.69 -10.27 -8.39
C GLN A 27 3.14 -10.11 -6.98
N LEU A 28 3.48 -9.00 -6.30
CA LEU A 28 2.94 -8.68 -4.98
C LEU A 28 1.42 -8.50 -5.01
N VAL A 29 0.91 -7.78 -6.01
CA VAL A 29 -0.54 -7.63 -6.28
C VAL A 29 -1.19 -9.00 -6.43
N PHE A 30 -0.61 -9.87 -7.25
CA PHE A 30 -1.14 -11.22 -7.48
C PHE A 30 -1.12 -12.07 -6.21
N MET A 31 0.00 -12.11 -5.47
CA MET A 31 0.11 -12.85 -4.21
C MET A 31 -0.91 -12.37 -3.17
N PHE A 32 -1.13 -11.06 -3.06
CA PHE A 32 -2.11 -10.52 -2.13
C PHE A 32 -3.55 -10.91 -2.52
N ALA A 33 -3.87 -10.88 -3.82
CA ALA A 33 -5.16 -11.36 -4.30
C ALA A 33 -5.38 -12.87 -4.04
N VAL A 34 -4.32 -13.68 -4.16
CA VAL A 34 -4.35 -15.11 -3.79
C VAL A 34 -4.54 -15.29 -2.28
N ALA A 35 -3.87 -14.49 -1.45
CA ALA A 35 -4.06 -14.54 -0.01
C ALA A 35 -5.51 -14.21 0.38
N LEU A 36 -6.11 -13.20 -0.26
CA LEU A 36 -7.54 -12.87 -0.09
C LEU A 36 -8.44 -14.04 -0.52
N TYR A 37 -8.16 -14.64 -1.68
CA TYR A 37 -8.88 -15.82 -2.18
C TYR A 37 -8.87 -16.96 -1.15
N GLN A 38 -7.71 -17.27 -0.57
CA GLN A 38 -7.57 -18.36 0.39
C GLN A 38 -8.26 -18.06 1.72
N GLU A 39 -8.23 -16.81 2.19
CA GLU A 39 -8.99 -16.38 3.38
C GLU A 39 -10.50 -16.47 3.19
N LEU A 40 -11.00 -16.15 2.00
CA LEU A 40 -12.41 -16.37 1.68
C LEU A 40 -12.75 -17.85 1.67
N SER A 41 -11.90 -18.66 1.03
CA SER A 41 -12.10 -20.11 0.91
C SER A 41 -12.10 -20.79 2.28
N SER A 42 -11.14 -20.46 3.16
CA SER A 42 -11.03 -21.04 4.51
C SER A 42 -12.21 -20.71 5.42
N ARG A 43 -12.92 -19.62 5.12
CA ARG A 43 -14.12 -19.19 5.86
C ARG A 43 -15.43 -19.69 5.25
N GLY A 44 -15.36 -20.49 4.18
CA GLY A 44 -16.53 -21.00 3.46
C GLY A 44 -17.22 -19.96 2.59
N LEU A 45 -16.48 -18.92 2.15
CA LEU A 45 -16.98 -17.78 1.38
C LEU A 45 -16.56 -17.85 -0.10
N PHE A 46 -16.43 -19.06 -0.63
CA PHE A 46 -15.98 -19.33 -2.01
C PHE A 46 -16.88 -18.70 -3.09
N HIS A 47 -18.14 -18.42 -2.79
CA HIS A 47 -19.05 -17.72 -3.72
C HIS A 47 -18.65 -16.26 -3.97
N LEU A 48 -17.72 -15.71 -3.17
CA LEU A 48 -17.21 -14.34 -3.34
C LEU A 48 -15.94 -14.22 -4.17
N LEU A 49 -15.33 -15.34 -4.53
CA LEU A 49 -14.11 -15.36 -5.35
C LEU A 49 -14.25 -14.60 -6.67
N PRO A 50 -15.40 -14.66 -7.40
CA PRO A 50 -15.58 -13.89 -8.63
C PRO A 50 -15.63 -12.37 -8.45
N TYR A 51 -15.71 -11.89 -7.19
CA TYR A 51 -15.79 -10.47 -6.87
C TYR A 51 -14.44 -9.86 -6.47
N ILE A 52 -13.35 -10.63 -6.51
CA ILE A 52 -11.99 -10.10 -6.51
C ILE A 52 -11.64 -9.71 -7.95
N GLN A 53 -11.30 -8.45 -8.17
CA GLN A 53 -10.96 -7.91 -9.49
C GLN A 53 -9.60 -7.20 -9.40
N LEU A 54 -8.69 -7.54 -10.30
CA LEU A 54 -7.43 -6.82 -10.45
C LEU A 54 -7.62 -5.63 -11.39
N ASN A 55 -6.88 -4.55 -11.16
CA ASN A 55 -6.87 -3.38 -12.04
C ASN A 55 -8.27 -2.78 -12.27
N LYS A 56 -9.07 -2.68 -11.20
CA LYS A 56 -10.43 -2.13 -11.26
C LYS A 56 -10.39 -0.62 -11.47
N PRO A 57 -11.06 -0.06 -12.50
CA PRO A 57 -11.17 1.39 -12.63
C PRO A 57 -11.82 2.03 -11.40
N TYR A 58 -11.24 3.13 -10.93
CA TYR A 58 -11.82 3.94 -9.88
C TYR A 58 -13.09 4.65 -10.38
N PRO A 59 -14.13 4.80 -9.53
CA PRO A 59 -15.36 5.47 -9.92
C PRO A 59 -15.12 6.95 -10.27
N ARG A 60 -14.18 7.60 -9.57
CA ARG A 60 -13.84 9.02 -9.78
C ARG A 60 -12.46 9.20 -10.44
N GLY A 61 -11.75 8.12 -10.79
CA GLY A 61 -10.37 8.18 -11.28
C GLY A 61 -10.20 8.20 -12.80
N GLY A 62 -11.29 8.18 -13.58
CA GLY A 62 -11.22 8.10 -15.05
C GLY A 62 -10.50 6.83 -15.52
N ASN A 63 -9.31 6.98 -16.10
CA ASN A 63 -8.49 5.85 -16.57
C ASN A 63 -7.64 5.19 -15.47
N ARG A 64 -7.66 5.71 -14.24
CA ARG A 64 -6.90 5.14 -13.11
C ARG A 64 -7.59 3.91 -12.54
N LYS A 65 -6.79 2.95 -12.10
CA LYS A 65 -7.23 1.63 -11.66
C LYS A 65 -6.60 1.28 -10.33
N ALA A 66 -7.39 0.80 -9.39
CA ALA A 66 -6.91 0.17 -8.16
C ALA A 66 -6.29 -1.19 -8.49
N ASP A 67 -5.21 -1.54 -7.81
CA ASP A 67 -4.50 -2.80 -8.06
C ASP A 67 -5.37 -4.02 -7.74
N VAL A 68 -6.03 -3.99 -6.57
CA VAL A 68 -6.99 -5.00 -6.15
C VAL A 68 -8.28 -4.33 -5.70
N TYR A 69 -9.41 -4.83 -6.19
CA TYR A 69 -10.73 -4.47 -5.74
C TYR A 69 -11.46 -5.73 -5.28
N PHE A 70 -12.14 -5.63 -4.15
CA PHE A 70 -12.94 -6.73 -3.62
C PHE A 70 -14.32 -6.22 -3.23
N ARG A 71 -15.36 -6.81 -3.84
CA ARG A 71 -16.75 -6.49 -3.53
C ARG A 71 -17.46 -7.63 -2.79
N VAL A 72 -18.21 -7.25 -1.77
CA VAL A 72 -19.17 -8.13 -1.09
C VAL A 72 -20.56 -7.82 -1.66
N PRO A 73 -21.23 -8.72 -2.39
CA PRO A 73 -22.54 -8.48 -2.97
C PRO A 73 -23.65 -8.59 -1.90
N THR A 74 -23.69 -7.65 -0.95
CA THR A 74 -24.58 -7.65 0.23
C THR A 74 -26.03 -8.00 -0.09
N LYS A 75 -26.59 -7.44 -1.17
CA LYS A 75 -27.96 -7.69 -1.66
C LYS A 75 -28.25 -9.13 -2.10
N ARG A 76 -27.21 -9.95 -2.30
CA ARG A 76 -27.32 -11.35 -2.75
C ARG A 76 -26.96 -12.35 -1.64
N LEU A 77 -26.64 -11.87 -0.45
CA LEU A 77 -26.23 -12.70 0.68
C LEU A 77 -27.40 -12.95 1.62
N SER A 78 -27.46 -14.15 2.20
CA SER A 78 -28.41 -14.44 3.26
C SER A 78 -28.11 -13.61 4.52
N PRO A 79 -29.10 -13.34 5.38
CA PRO A 79 -28.89 -12.61 6.64
C PRO A 79 -27.83 -13.24 7.55
N GLU A 80 -27.75 -14.58 7.56
CA GLU A 80 -26.73 -15.32 8.31
C GLU A 80 -25.32 -15.01 7.78
N LEU A 81 -25.15 -15.04 6.46
CA LEU A 81 -23.88 -14.68 5.83
C LEU A 81 -23.56 -13.21 6.13
N LEU A 82 -24.51 -12.29 5.95
CA LEU A 82 -24.32 -10.86 6.23
C LEU A 82 -23.84 -10.62 7.68
N THR A 83 -24.38 -11.34 8.65
CA THR A 83 -23.93 -11.26 10.05
C THR A 83 -22.48 -11.73 10.20
N ARG A 84 -22.13 -12.88 9.61
CA ARG A 84 -20.74 -13.38 9.58
C ARG A 84 -19.78 -12.41 8.86
N TRP A 85 -20.29 -11.68 7.86
CA TRP A 85 -19.58 -10.64 7.10
C TRP A 85 -19.29 -9.38 7.90
N CYS A 86 -20.29 -8.83 8.61
CA CYS A 86 -20.11 -7.64 9.44
C CYS A 86 -19.01 -7.86 10.49
N VAL A 87 -18.96 -9.04 11.10
CA VAL A 87 -17.92 -9.41 12.08
C VAL A 87 -16.54 -9.58 11.41
N ALA A 88 -16.49 -9.84 10.10
CA ALA A 88 -15.25 -9.97 9.35
C ALA A 88 -14.57 -8.63 9.04
N GLY A 89 -15.20 -7.49 9.34
CA GLY A 89 -14.60 -6.14 9.26
C GLY A 89 -14.31 -5.63 7.84
N VAL A 90 -14.98 -6.22 6.84
CA VAL A 90 -14.86 -5.88 5.43
C VAL A 90 -16.04 -4.98 5.03
N CYS A 91 -15.78 -3.98 4.20
CA CYS A 91 -16.83 -3.12 3.65
C CYS A 91 -17.52 -3.76 2.43
N GLU A 92 -18.65 -3.21 1.97
CA GLU A 92 -19.26 -3.66 0.70
C GLU A 92 -18.27 -3.55 -0.46
N GLU A 93 -17.56 -2.43 -0.53
CA GLU A 93 -16.50 -2.18 -1.49
C GLU A 93 -15.16 -2.02 -0.77
N ASN A 94 -14.11 -2.65 -1.31
CA ASN A 94 -12.77 -2.61 -0.74
C ASN A 94 -11.78 -2.29 -1.86
N TRP A 95 -11.09 -1.17 -1.73
CA TRP A 95 -10.14 -0.63 -2.70
C TRP A 95 -8.73 -0.76 -2.15
N ILE A 96 -7.83 -1.42 -2.87
CA ILE A 96 -6.48 -1.71 -2.41
C ILE A 96 -5.48 -1.23 -3.47
N GLU A 97 -4.52 -0.41 -3.05
CA GLU A 97 -3.28 -0.11 -3.80
C GLU A 97 -2.14 -0.93 -3.19
N VAL A 98 -1.15 -1.27 -4.01
CA VAL A 98 0.01 -2.07 -3.63
C VAL A 98 1.28 -1.36 -4.09
N GLU A 99 2.22 -1.20 -3.17
CA GLU A 99 3.46 -0.48 -3.38
C GLU A 99 4.64 -1.35 -2.96
N TYR A 100 5.56 -1.60 -3.90
CA TYR A 100 6.80 -2.31 -3.61
C TYR A 100 8.02 -1.38 -3.71
N TYR A 101 8.86 -1.43 -2.69
CA TYR A 101 10.12 -0.70 -2.58
C TYR A 101 11.26 -1.70 -2.44
N GLY A 102 11.80 -2.11 -3.59
CA GLY A 102 12.88 -3.09 -3.65
C GLY A 102 13.86 -2.84 -4.79
N GLY A 103 14.90 -3.69 -4.86
CA GLY A 103 15.89 -3.69 -5.94
C GLY A 103 17.12 -2.82 -5.67
N LEU A 104 17.17 -2.07 -4.56
CA LEU A 104 18.41 -1.41 -4.13
C LEU A 104 19.49 -2.45 -3.81
N GLY A 105 19.13 -3.60 -3.22
CA GLY A 105 20.06 -4.69 -2.94
C GLY A 105 20.75 -5.25 -4.20
N ILE A 106 20.05 -5.24 -5.35
CA ILE A 106 20.56 -5.71 -6.65
C ILE A 106 21.44 -4.65 -7.30
N MET A 107 21.06 -3.36 -7.25
CA MET A 107 21.91 -2.30 -7.79
C MET A 107 23.26 -2.18 -7.07
N TYR A 108 23.29 -2.39 -5.76
CA TYR A 108 24.53 -2.29 -4.97
C TYR A 108 25.38 -3.57 -4.96
N GLY A 109 24.99 -4.60 -5.72
CA GLY A 109 25.84 -5.74 -6.08
C GLY A 109 27.01 -5.38 -7.00
N LYS A 110 27.00 -4.19 -7.61
CA LYS A 110 28.16 -3.60 -8.29
C LYS A 110 28.38 -2.17 -7.79
N ARG A 111 29.60 -1.91 -7.32
CA ARG A 111 30.16 -0.62 -6.88
C ARG A 111 29.66 0.58 -7.70
N GLN A 112 28.58 1.22 -7.28
CA GLN A 112 28.40 2.66 -7.47
C GLN A 112 27.88 3.22 -6.16
N ARG A 113 28.72 4.00 -5.48
CA ARG A 113 28.27 4.83 -4.37
C ARG A 113 27.12 5.67 -4.91
N PRO A 114 25.93 5.68 -4.27
CA PRO A 114 24.93 6.63 -4.69
C PRO A 114 25.54 8.01 -4.48
N ILE A 115 25.67 8.79 -5.56
CA ILE A 115 25.94 10.22 -5.44
C ILE A 115 24.85 10.74 -4.50
N GLU A 116 25.18 11.29 -3.33
CA GLU A 116 24.22 11.59 -2.25
C GLU A 116 23.00 12.41 -2.72
N ARG A 117 23.20 13.24 -3.76
CA ARG A 117 22.15 13.99 -4.44
C ARG A 117 21.12 13.08 -5.13
N SER A 118 21.56 11.98 -5.74
CA SER A 118 20.71 10.95 -6.35
C SER A 118 19.91 10.20 -5.29
N ALA A 119 20.52 9.81 -4.17
CA ALA A 119 19.83 9.10 -3.09
C ALA A 119 18.69 9.93 -2.46
N THR A 120 18.95 11.21 -2.16
CA THR A 120 17.94 12.12 -1.60
C THR A 120 16.79 12.32 -2.58
N ARG A 121 17.12 12.43 -3.88
CA ARG A 121 16.14 12.51 -4.97
C ARG A 121 15.29 11.22 -5.04
N THR A 122 15.89 10.04 -4.97
CA THR A 122 15.13 8.78 -4.98
C THR A 122 14.20 8.65 -3.77
N LYS A 123 14.66 8.99 -2.57
CA LYS A 123 13.83 8.93 -1.36
C LYS A 123 12.62 9.88 -1.44
N ALA A 124 12.83 11.12 -1.89
CA ALA A 124 11.73 12.07 -2.09
C ALA A 124 10.71 11.57 -3.13
N ALA A 125 11.17 10.90 -4.20
CA ALA A 125 10.30 10.31 -5.21
C ALA A 125 9.41 9.20 -4.62
N ASN A 126 10.01 8.30 -3.84
CA ASN A 126 9.31 7.19 -3.20
C ASN A 126 8.25 7.68 -2.22
N ALA A 127 8.56 8.73 -1.44
CA ALA A 127 7.58 9.32 -0.55
C ALA A 127 6.41 9.96 -1.30
N LEU A 128 6.66 10.64 -2.42
CA LEU A 128 5.59 11.16 -3.29
C LEU A 128 4.78 10.03 -3.95
N LYS A 129 5.41 8.90 -4.30
CA LYS A 129 4.72 7.69 -4.81
C LYS A 129 3.73 7.16 -3.76
N LEU A 130 4.22 6.94 -2.53
CA LEU A 130 3.39 6.51 -1.40
C LEU A 130 2.21 7.46 -1.14
N LEU A 131 2.49 8.77 -1.04
CA LEU A 131 1.47 9.79 -0.82
C LEU A 131 0.45 9.83 -1.97
N ASN A 132 0.90 9.71 -3.22
CA ASN A 132 0.01 9.67 -4.37
C ASN A 132 -0.94 8.46 -4.28
N SER A 133 -0.48 7.29 -3.86
CA SER A 133 -1.33 6.10 -3.71
C SER A 133 -2.34 6.25 -2.56
N LEU A 134 -1.94 6.83 -1.42
CA LEU A 134 -2.89 7.20 -0.35
C LEU A 134 -3.94 8.22 -0.82
N LEU A 135 -3.52 9.26 -1.53
CA LEU A 135 -4.44 10.31 -2.01
C LEU A 135 -5.33 9.81 -3.16
N ARG A 136 -4.86 8.86 -3.99
CA ARG A 136 -5.71 8.17 -4.98
C ARG A 136 -6.82 7.40 -4.29
N LEU A 137 -6.50 6.63 -3.25
CA LEU A 137 -7.52 5.96 -2.45
C LEU A 137 -8.48 6.98 -1.86
N GLU A 138 -7.99 8.09 -1.32
CA GLU A 138 -8.87 9.07 -0.68
C GLU A 138 -9.83 9.76 -1.67
N TYR A 139 -9.30 10.27 -2.78
CA TYR A 139 -10.07 11.08 -3.74
C TYR A 139 -10.78 10.27 -4.83
N TYR A 140 -10.22 9.12 -5.23
CA TYR A 140 -10.72 8.34 -6.37
C TYR A 140 -11.56 7.15 -5.97
N ALA A 141 -11.27 6.53 -4.81
CA ALA A 141 -12.16 5.50 -4.30
C ALA A 141 -13.52 6.12 -3.96
N GLY A 142 -14.57 5.32 -4.16
CA GLY A 142 -15.91 5.66 -3.71
C GLY A 142 -16.04 5.44 -2.21
N GLU A 143 -17.22 5.00 -1.80
CA GLU A 143 -17.45 4.53 -0.44
C GLU A 143 -16.71 3.21 -0.19
N GLY A 144 -16.49 2.91 1.09
CA GLY A 144 -16.02 1.62 1.54
C GLY A 144 -14.60 1.66 2.09
N CYS A 145 -14.00 0.48 2.23
CA CYS A 145 -12.73 0.35 2.91
C CYS A 145 -11.60 0.59 1.92
N LYS A 146 -10.60 1.39 2.33
CA LYS A 146 -9.49 1.82 1.48
C LYS A 146 -8.18 1.36 2.12
N TYR A 147 -7.37 0.61 1.37
CA TYR A 147 -6.13 0.01 1.88
C TYR A 147 -4.95 0.30 0.97
N LEU A 148 -3.78 0.49 1.58
CA LEU A 148 -2.49 0.52 0.91
C LEU A 148 -1.60 -0.56 1.53
N LEU A 149 -1.18 -1.53 0.71
CA LEU A 149 -0.15 -2.50 1.07
C LEU A 149 1.20 -1.96 0.63
N ALA A 150 2.13 -1.75 1.56
CA ALA A 150 3.50 -1.34 1.27
C ALA A 150 4.50 -2.41 1.75
N VAL A 151 5.40 -2.82 0.87
CA VAL A 151 6.45 -3.81 1.16
C VAL A 151 7.81 -3.26 0.79
N PHE A 152 8.78 -3.42 1.68
CA PHE A 152 10.15 -2.97 1.50
C PHE A 152 11.11 -4.16 1.61
N ASP A 153 12.09 -4.27 0.72
CA ASP A 153 13.12 -5.32 0.75
C ASP A 153 14.30 -5.03 1.74
N THR A 154 14.24 -3.87 2.39
CA THR A 154 15.08 -3.44 3.51
C THR A 154 14.29 -2.44 4.38
N LYS A 155 14.93 -1.83 5.37
CA LYS A 155 14.27 -0.87 6.26
C LYS A 155 13.68 0.31 5.47
N PRO A 156 12.48 0.82 5.85
CA PRO A 156 11.84 1.93 5.14
C PRO A 156 12.67 3.22 5.08
N ASP A 157 13.57 3.47 6.04
CA ASP A 157 14.44 4.65 6.06
C ASP A 157 15.47 4.67 4.93
N GLU A 158 15.76 3.52 4.31
CA GLU A 158 16.55 3.42 3.08
C GLU A 158 15.77 3.88 1.84
N TYR A 159 14.44 3.91 1.90
CA TYR A 159 13.58 4.29 0.78
C TYR A 159 12.88 5.62 0.97
N LEU A 160 12.67 6.07 2.21
CA LEU A 160 11.86 7.23 2.54
C LEU A 160 12.69 8.30 3.27
N PRO A 161 12.46 9.60 3.00
CA PRO A 161 13.28 10.67 3.53
C PRO A 161 12.74 11.14 4.88
N PHE A 162 12.75 10.29 5.91
CA PHE A 162 12.13 10.61 7.21
C PHE A 162 12.66 11.89 7.87
N LYS A 163 13.87 12.35 7.54
CA LYS A 163 14.40 13.65 8.00
C LYS A 163 13.67 14.85 7.37
N SER A 164 13.25 14.76 6.10
CA SER A 164 12.62 15.87 5.37
C SER A 164 11.13 15.68 5.11
N MET A 165 10.58 14.51 5.42
CA MET A 165 9.15 14.18 5.46
C MET A 165 8.84 13.40 6.75
N TYR A 166 9.05 14.06 7.89
CA TYR A 166 8.88 13.47 9.22
C TYR A 166 7.46 12.93 9.46
N VAL A 167 6.46 13.47 8.75
CA VAL A 167 5.05 13.09 8.85
C VAL A 167 4.80 11.62 8.51
N LEU A 168 5.68 11.00 7.69
CA LEU A 168 5.60 9.58 7.34
C LEU A 168 6.36 8.68 8.32
N LYS A 169 7.21 9.22 9.21
CA LYS A 169 8.05 8.38 10.06
C LYS A 169 7.23 7.53 11.06
N PRO A 170 6.24 8.09 11.79
CA PRO A 170 5.56 7.35 12.85
C PRO A 170 4.83 6.10 12.35
N ILE A 171 4.28 6.14 11.13
CA ILE A 171 3.54 5.02 10.55
C ILE A 171 4.39 3.79 10.25
N PHE A 172 5.71 3.95 10.10
CA PHE A 172 6.61 2.82 9.82
C PHE A 172 7.38 2.32 11.05
N GLU A 173 7.33 3.06 12.17
CA GLU A 173 8.00 2.70 13.42
C GLU A 173 7.20 1.70 14.26
N LYS A 174 5.87 1.81 14.27
CA LYS A 174 4.99 0.93 15.04
C LYS A 174 3.61 0.80 14.40
N PRO A 175 2.91 -0.34 14.59
CA PRO A 175 1.50 -0.44 14.26
C PRO A 175 0.66 0.44 15.20
N GLY A 176 -0.51 0.88 14.74
CA GLY A 176 -1.40 1.72 15.52
C GLY A 176 -2.29 2.62 14.67
N VAL A 177 -2.95 3.58 15.33
CA VAL A 177 -3.78 4.60 14.68
C VAL A 177 -2.99 5.90 14.62
N PHE A 178 -3.00 6.55 13.47
CA PHE A 178 -2.24 7.76 13.20
C PHE A 178 -3.09 8.77 12.44
N ASN A 179 -2.94 10.04 12.79
CA ASN A 179 -3.39 11.17 11.97
C ASN A 179 -2.18 11.70 11.21
N ILE A 180 -2.12 11.46 9.90
CA ILE A 180 -1.06 11.98 9.04
C ILE A 180 -1.47 13.36 8.55
N LYS A 181 -0.66 14.37 8.89
CA LYS A 181 -0.81 15.74 8.39
C LYS A 181 0.12 15.95 7.21
N ILE A 182 -0.42 15.95 6.00
CA ILE A 182 0.32 16.14 4.75
C ILE A 182 0.46 17.64 4.50
N PRO A 183 1.68 18.22 4.55
CA PRO A 183 1.90 19.63 4.25
C PRO A 183 1.72 19.89 2.75
N VAL A 184 0.64 20.57 2.37
CA VAL A 184 0.21 20.78 0.98
C VAL A 184 1.29 21.52 0.18
N ASP A 185 1.85 22.58 0.77
CA ASP A 185 2.87 23.43 0.15
C ASP A 185 4.16 22.63 -0.17
N GLN A 186 4.58 21.74 0.72
CA GLN A 186 5.77 20.93 0.51
C GLN A 186 5.57 19.90 -0.61
N VAL A 187 4.37 19.31 -0.71
CA VAL A 187 4.03 18.37 -1.78
C VAL A 187 4.03 19.10 -3.12
N ILE A 188 3.36 20.26 -3.20
CA ILE A 188 3.30 21.07 -4.42
C ILE A 188 4.69 21.54 -4.85
N ARG A 189 5.53 22.06 -3.94
CA ARG A 189 6.89 22.53 -4.27
C ARG A 189 7.79 21.42 -4.79
N ARG A 190 7.61 20.18 -4.30
CA ARG A 190 8.41 19.02 -4.72
C ARG A 190 7.87 18.36 -6.01
N ARG A 191 6.69 18.77 -6.51
CA ARG A 191 6.08 18.19 -7.72
C ARG A 191 6.89 18.40 -8.99
N THR A 192 7.54 19.56 -9.14
CA THR A 192 8.33 19.88 -10.35
C THR A 192 9.56 18.98 -10.46
N ALA A 193 10.02 18.42 -9.33
CA ALA A 193 11.08 17.43 -9.34
C ALA A 193 10.61 16.04 -9.83
N TYR A 194 9.29 15.75 -9.85
CA TYR A 194 8.73 14.44 -10.20
C TYR A 194 7.33 14.50 -10.85
N ARG A 195 7.25 14.03 -12.12
CA ARG A 195 6.00 13.91 -12.90
C ARG A 195 5.06 12.77 -12.45
N SER A 196 5.30 12.13 -11.30
CA SER A 196 4.61 10.89 -10.89
C SER A 196 3.27 11.13 -10.20
N MET A 197 3.02 12.32 -9.63
CA MET A 197 1.76 12.60 -8.96
C MET A 197 0.65 12.84 -9.98
N ASP A 198 -0.53 12.28 -9.72
CA ASP A 198 -1.65 12.41 -10.62
C ASP A 198 -2.11 13.87 -10.75
N LYS A 199 -2.35 14.33 -11.98
CA LYS A 199 -2.73 15.72 -12.27
C LYS A 199 -3.96 16.15 -11.48
N ARG A 200 -4.99 15.31 -11.36
CA ARG A 200 -6.21 15.70 -10.66
C ARG A 200 -6.00 15.74 -9.14
N ILE A 201 -5.13 14.90 -8.58
CA ILE A 201 -4.69 15.06 -7.17
C ILE A 201 -3.95 16.37 -6.99
N LEU A 202 -3.04 16.72 -7.91
CA LEU A 202 -2.35 18.01 -7.89
C LEU A 202 -3.34 19.18 -7.96
N ASP A 203 -4.35 19.11 -8.82
CA ASP A 203 -5.38 20.14 -8.94
C ASP A 203 -6.16 20.29 -7.62
N GLU A 204 -6.48 19.19 -6.92
CA GLU A 204 -7.11 19.25 -5.59
C GLU A 204 -6.18 19.84 -4.53
N LEU A 205 -4.88 19.50 -4.56
CA LEU A 205 -3.88 20.10 -3.66
C LEU A 205 -3.71 21.61 -3.91
N GLU A 206 -3.67 22.05 -5.17
CA GLU A 206 -3.59 23.46 -5.52
C GLU A 206 -4.83 24.24 -5.09
N LYS A 207 -6.02 23.64 -5.19
CA LYS A 207 -7.26 24.23 -4.67
C LYS A 207 -7.20 24.40 -3.15
N ALA A 208 -6.72 23.37 -2.44
CA ALA A 208 -6.53 23.44 -0.99
C ALA A 208 -5.54 24.55 -0.61
N GLU A 209 -4.41 24.66 -1.32
CA GLU A 209 -3.43 25.73 -1.10
C GLU A 209 -4.04 27.13 -1.30
N LYS A 210 -4.80 27.34 -2.40
CA LYS A 210 -5.51 28.59 -2.67
C LYS A 210 -6.57 28.93 -1.62
N ALA A 211 -7.22 27.91 -1.05
CA ALA A 211 -8.16 28.05 0.06
C ALA A 211 -7.47 28.28 1.42
N SER A 212 -6.14 28.54 1.43
CA SER A 212 -5.33 28.69 2.64
C SER A 212 -5.27 27.44 3.55
N GLN A 213 -5.65 26.28 3.01
CA GLN A 213 -5.48 25.01 3.71
C GLN A 213 -4.03 24.54 3.60
N ARG A 214 -3.30 24.62 4.72
CA ARG A 214 -1.88 24.27 4.77
C ARG A 214 -1.62 22.77 4.86
N GLU A 215 -2.56 22.01 5.40
CA GLU A 215 -2.41 20.58 5.67
C GLU A 215 -3.66 19.80 5.29
N LEU A 216 -3.45 18.59 4.75
CA LEU A 216 -4.47 17.56 4.61
C LEU A 216 -4.29 16.53 5.71
N SER A 217 -5.38 16.14 6.37
CA SER A 217 -5.35 15.13 7.42
C SER A 217 -5.89 13.81 6.88
N LEU A 218 -5.14 12.73 7.07
CA LEU A 218 -5.60 11.36 6.82
C LEU A 218 -5.53 10.58 8.13
N ASP A 219 -6.66 10.05 8.58
CA ASP A 219 -6.70 9.11 9.69
C ASP A 219 -6.45 7.70 9.16
N ILE A 220 -5.44 7.02 9.68
CA ILE A 220 -4.96 5.74 9.16
C ILE A 220 -4.72 4.75 10.29
N ILE A 221 -5.17 3.51 10.11
CA ILE A 221 -4.75 2.36 10.92
C ILE A 221 -3.63 1.64 10.20
N VAL A 222 -2.52 1.38 10.88
CA VAL A 222 -1.37 0.68 10.34
C VAL A 222 -1.19 -0.66 11.06
N TYR A 223 -1.10 -1.72 10.26
CA TYR A 223 -0.66 -3.04 10.66
C TYR A 223 0.73 -3.30 10.10
N SER A 224 1.54 -4.05 10.83
CA SER A 224 2.88 -4.45 10.41
C SER A 224 3.16 -5.90 10.75
N ILE A 225 3.95 -6.58 9.93
CA ILE A 225 4.48 -7.91 10.23
C ILE A 225 5.92 -7.76 10.70
N LYS A 226 6.33 -8.60 11.66
CA LYS A 226 7.76 -8.68 12.02
C LYS A 226 8.58 -8.96 10.75
N PRO A 227 9.74 -8.30 10.57
CA PRO A 227 10.52 -8.48 9.35
C PRO A 227 10.86 -9.95 9.15
N ILE A 228 10.71 -10.43 7.91
CA ILE A 228 10.97 -11.83 7.56
C ILE A 228 12.20 -11.90 6.67
N GLN A 229 13.13 -12.75 7.06
CA GLN A 229 14.25 -13.14 6.22
C GLN A 229 13.73 -14.15 5.19
N ALA A 230 13.85 -13.80 3.91
CA ALA A 230 13.58 -14.70 2.81
C ALA A 230 14.92 -15.17 2.23
N SER A 231 15.18 -16.47 2.31
CA SER A 231 16.18 -17.17 1.51
C SER A 231 15.46 -17.72 0.27
N GLY A 232 15.99 -17.48 -0.93
CA GLY A 232 15.44 -18.10 -2.14
C GLY A 232 15.47 -19.62 -2.04
N LEU A 233 14.64 -20.31 -2.83
CA LEU A 233 14.63 -21.77 -2.89
C LEU A 233 15.84 -22.35 -3.66
N VAL A 234 16.54 -21.51 -4.40
CA VAL A 234 17.70 -21.89 -5.23
C VAL A 234 18.97 -21.42 -4.53
N THR A 235 19.88 -22.36 -4.25
CA THR A 235 21.24 -22.04 -3.81
C THR A 235 21.93 -21.30 -4.94
N PRO A 236 22.36 -20.04 -4.76
CA PRO A 236 23.08 -19.33 -5.79
C PRO A 236 24.43 -20.02 -6.06
N PRO A 237 25.01 -19.87 -7.27
CA PRO A 237 26.37 -20.33 -7.55
C PRO A 237 27.35 -19.78 -6.50
N PRO A 238 28.44 -20.48 -6.17
CA PRO A 238 29.35 -20.12 -5.08
C PRO A 238 29.93 -18.69 -5.15
N ASP A 239 29.94 -18.08 -6.34
CA ASP A 239 30.41 -16.70 -6.57
C ASP A 239 29.34 -15.62 -6.25
N TYR A 240 28.09 -16.00 -6.02
CA TYR A 240 27.00 -15.13 -5.61
C TYR A 240 26.74 -15.32 -4.12
N ALA A 241 27.26 -14.39 -3.31
CA ALA A 241 26.94 -14.35 -1.89
C ALA A 241 25.41 -14.32 -1.70
N GLU A 242 24.89 -15.35 -1.01
CA GLU A 242 23.49 -15.51 -0.66
C GLU A 242 23.08 -14.36 0.28
N LYS A 243 22.65 -13.23 -0.30
CA LYS A 243 22.08 -12.14 0.48
C LYS A 243 20.63 -12.49 0.76
N SER A 244 20.40 -13.08 1.92
CA SER A 244 19.05 -13.17 2.47
C SER A 244 18.43 -11.77 2.52
N THR A 245 17.27 -11.59 1.88
CA THR A 245 16.59 -10.30 1.83
C THR A 245 15.58 -10.22 2.97
N VAL A 246 15.64 -9.15 3.76
CA VAL A 246 14.72 -8.95 4.90
C VAL A 246 13.59 -8.04 4.46
N HIS A 247 12.38 -8.60 4.42
CA HIS A 247 11.20 -7.86 3.97
C HIS A 247 10.43 -7.25 5.15
N TYR A 248 10.01 -6.02 4.99
CA TYR A 248 9.19 -5.25 5.93
C TYR A 248 7.80 -5.02 5.30
N PHE A 249 6.74 -5.35 6.04
CA PHE A 249 5.37 -5.35 5.55
C PHE A 249 4.52 -4.38 6.33
N TYR A 250 3.74 -3.57 5.61
CA TYR A 250 2.82 -2.61 6.18
C TYR A 250 1.49 -2.66 5.43
N LEU A 251 0.39 -2.77 6.17
CA LEU A 251 -0.97 -2.57 5.63
C LEU A 251 -1.55 -1.32 6.30
N MET A 252 -1.89 -0.33 5.49
CA MET A 252 -2.46 0.93 5.92
C MET A 252 -3.93 0.97 5.51
N ARG A 253 -4.84 1.20 6.44
CA ARG A 253 -6.27 1.39 6.19
C ARG A 253 -6.63 2.84 6.43
N LEU A 254 -7.15 3.53 5.43
CA LEU A 254 -7.70 4.88 5.64
C LEU A 254 -9.04 4.75 6.38
N LEU A 255 -9.21 5.58 7.39
CA LEU A 255 -10.46 5.73 8.13
C LEU A 255 -11.30 6.81 7.46
N GLU A 256 -12.55 6.50 7.16
CA GLU A 256 -13.49 7.57 6.82
C GLU A 256 -13.69 8.44 8.05
N PRO A 257 -13.66 9.78 7.92
CA PRO A 257 -14.07 10.63 9.02
C PRO A 257 -15.50 10.25 9.43
N PRO A 258 -15.83 10.29 10.74
CA PRO A 258 -17.19 10.02 11.18
C PRO A 258 -18.13 10.94 10.39
N ARG A 259 -19.04 10.34 9.61
CA ARG A 259 -20.06 11.12 8.91
C ARG A 259 -20.82 11.86 10.00
N SER A 260 -20.74 13.20 9.98
CA SER A 260 -21.69 14.04 10.69
C SER A 260 -23.07 13.54 10.28
N THR A 261 -23.79 12.90 11.20
CA THR A 261 -25.21 12.66 11.09
C THR A 261 -25.88 14.03 11.15
N ALA A 262 -25.85 14.75 10.03
CA ALA A 262 -26.76 15.85 9.80
C ALA A 262 -28.07 15.19 9.33
N ASP A 263 -29.00 15.12 10.29
CA ASP A 263 -30.42 14.82 10.08
C ASP A 263 -31.08 15.77 9.07
#